data_AF-A0A1B4FMR8-F1
#
_entry.id   AF-A0A1B4FMR8-F1
#
_cell.length_a   1.000
_cell.length_b   1.000
_cell.length_c   1.000
_cell.angle_alpha   90.00
_cell.angle_beta   90.00
_cell.angle_gamma   90.00
#
_symmetry.space_group_name_H-M   'P 1'
#
loop_
_entity.id
_entity.type
_entity.pdbx_description
1 polymer ?
#
loop_
_entity_poly.entity_id
_entity_poly.type
_entity_poly.pdbx_seq_one_letter_code
_entity_poly.pdbx_strand_id
1 'polypeptide(L)'
;MSRLQNAMISLARNAVVSRIMRAAAARSALATRFVGGANADAAVATAARLFDRHGIRASLFYLGEYVVERSAIEINVSEALAAIDALASAGLDVHVSIDPTAIGFMESDAYGAANARRIARRAARHAARPGGRNLVMLDMEDLSILDRTCELHRLLCADGLPVAVTLQGRRLRTYDDLTRLVRQPTAVRLVKGAFPESASHDHRGSEAIDRGYDNAARLMLSRDARDAGFYPIFGTHDDRLASRIIECAARGGWAPEQFEFEMLYGVRTDWQLKLRRMGYQVRVYLPFGNDWWPYAVRRVGENPRNAWLLVRSLADGGYGID
;
A
#
# COMPACT_ATOMS: atom_id res chain seq x y z
N MET A 1 13.10 6.86 18.01
CA MET A 1 12.32 7.76 17.13
C MET A 1 12.96 9.14 17.17
N SER A 2 12.97 9.88 16.06
CA SER A 2 13.59 11.22 16.01
C SER A 2 12.68 12.27 16.69
N ARG A 3 13.25 13.38 17.20
CA ARG A 3 12.48 14.49 17.79
C ARG A 3 11.47 15.08 16.80
N LEU A 4 11.84 15.11 15.51
CA LEU A 4 10.97 15.53 14.41
C LEU A 4 9.76 14.60 14.26
N GLN A 5 9.97 13.28 14.26
CA GLN A 5 8.88 12.31 14.14
C GLN A 5 7.87 12.42 15.29
N ASN A 6 8.34 12.64 16.52
CA ASN A 6 7.47 12.84 17.68
C ASN A 6 6.66 14.14 17.59
N ALA A 7 7.28 15.23 17.14
CA ALA A 7 6.60 16.50 16.91
C ALA A 7 5.52 16.38 15.82
N MET A 8 5.81 15.65 14.73
CA MET A 8 4.86 15.41 13.65
C MET A 8 3.67 14.54 14.08
N ILE A 9 3.91 13.52 14.93
CA ILE A 9 2.81 12.72 15.51
C ILE A 9 1.92 13.58 16.40
N SER A 10 2.50 14.48 17.20
CA SER A 10 1.73 15.41 18.04
C SER A 10 0.85 16.35 17.20
N LEU A 11 1.41 16.89 16.10
CA LEU A 11 0.69 17.76 15.17
C LEU A 11 -0.45 17.03 14.45
N ALA A 12 -0.24 15.78 14.02
CA ALA A 12 -1.26 14.95 13.38
C ALA A 12 -2.44 14.63 14.33
N ARG A 13 -2.21 14.62 15.65
CA ARG A 13 -3.22 14.32 16.68
C ARG A 13 -4.01 15.55 17.14
N ASN A 14 -3.64 16.77 16.72
CA ASN A 14 -4.35 17.98 17.11
C ASN A 14 -5.66 18.12 16.31
N ALA A 15 -6.81 17.97 16.97
CA ALA A 15 -8.13 17.98 16.33
C ALA A 15 -8.48 19.29 15.61
N VAL A 16 -7.99 20.44 16.11
CA VAL A 16 -8.24 21.75 15.50
C VAL A 16 -7.45 21.88 14.21
N VAL A 17 -6.15 21.55 14.25
CA VAL A 17 -5.28 21.55 13.06
C VAL A 17 -5.81 20.56 12.03
N SER A 18 -6.17 19.34 12.44
CA SER A 18 -6.75 18.34 11.54
C SER A 18 -8.04 18.81 10.89
N ARG A 19 -8.92 19.53 11.60
CA ARG A 19 -10.16 20.08 11.01
C ARG A 19 -9.88 21.17 9.98
N ILE A 20 -8.99 22.11 10.30
CA ILE A 20 -8.58 23.19 9.39
C ILE A 20 -7.93 22.60 8.13
N MET A 21 -7.00 21.66 8.31
CA MET A 21 -6.29 21.05 7.18
C MET A 21 -7.20 20.16 6.33
N ARG A 22 -8.17 19.45 6.93
CA ARG A 22 -9.20 18.73 6.16
C ARG A 22 -10.03 19.69 5.30
N ALA A 23 -10.39 20.88 5.80
CA ALA A 23 -11.08 21.88 5.00
C ALA A 23 -10.21 22.49 3.87
N ALA A 24 -8.88 22.53 4.07
CA ALA A 24 -7.90 23.01 3.08
C ALA A 24 -7.46 21.93 2.07
N ALA A 25 -8.05 20.73 2.11
CA ALA A 25 -7.61 19.53 1.39
C ALA A 25 -7.29 19.75 -0.10
N ALA A 26 -8.17 20.44 -0.81
CA ALA A 26 -8.06 20.62 -2.25
C ALA A 26 -6.92 21.56 -2.69
N ARG A 27 -6.37 22.38 -1.77
CA ARG A 27 -5.40 23.43 -2.10
C ARG A 27 -4.02 23.23 -1.51
N SER A 28 -3.84 22.30 -0.57
CA SER A 28 -2.51 22.14 0.06
C SER A 28 -1.53 21.42 -0.87
N ALA A 29 -0.35 22.01 -1.05
CA ALA A 29 0.76 21.38 -1.78
C ALA A 29 1.17 20.03 -1.16
N LEU A 30 0.88 19.81 0.13
CA LEU A 30 1.13 18.55 0.82
C LEU A 30 0.13 17.45 0.44
N ALA A 31 -1.17 17.78 0.35
CA ALA A 31 -2.19 16.83 -0.10
C ALA A 31 -1.95 16.40 -1.54
N THR A 32 -1.76 17.35 -2.46
CA THR A 32 -1.54 17.04 -3.89
C THR A 32 -0.28 16.22 -4.14
N ARG A 33 0.70 16.29 -3.22
CA ARG A 33 1.98 15.59 -3.33
C ARG A 33 1.93 14.13 -2.89
N PHE A 34 1.06 13.78 -1.94
CA PHE A 34 1.01 12.47 -1.29
C PHE A 34 -0.36 11.77 -1.38
N VAL A 35 -1.40 12.45 -1.88
CA VAL A 35 -2.76 11.95 -2.03
C VAL A 35 -3.23 12.12 -3.47
N GLY A 36 -3.82 11.07 -4.02
CA GLY A 36 -4.25 10.99 -5.42
C GLY A 36 -5.51 11.78 -5.75
N GLY A 37 -6.32 12.13 -4.75
CA GLY A 37 -7.55 12.89 -4.93
C GLY A 37 -8.45 12.84 -3.69
N ALA A 38 -9.50 13.66 -3.69
CA ALA A 38 -10.48 13.71 -2.60
C ALA A 38 -11.51 12.57 -2.64
N ASN A 39 -11.65 11.89 -3.79
CA ASN A 39 -12.58 10.79 -4.03
C ASN A 39 -12.01 9.81 -5.07
N ALA A 40 -12.72 8.71 -5.30
CA ALA A 40 -12.32 7.66 -6.25
C ALA A 40 -12.05 8.20 -7.66
N ASP A 41 -12.93 9.03 -8.22
CA ASP A 41 -12.77 9.57 -9.59
C ASP A 41 -11.50 10.40 -9.74
N ALA A 42 -11.23 11.28 -8.76
CA ALA A 42 -10.01 12.09 -8.75
C ALA A 42 -8.75 11.21 -8.63
N ALA A 43 -8.80 10.17 -7.81
CA ALA A 43 -7.71 9.21 -7.66
C ALA A 43 -7.45 8.42 -8.94
N VAL A 44 -8.52 7.98 -9.63
CA VAL A 44 -8.44 7.30 -10.92
C VAL A 44 -7.90 8.22 -12.00
N ALA A 45 -8.31 9.49 -12.05
CA ALA A 45 -7.72 10.47 -12.96
C ALA A 45 -6.22 10.65 -12.72
N THR A 46 -5.77 10.61 -11.46
CA THR A 46 -4.34 10.62 -11.12
C THR A 46 -3.64 9.33 -11.56
N ALA A 47 -4.25 8.17 -11.34
CA ALA A 47 -3.73 6.88 -11.78
C ALA A 47 -3.59 6.81 -13.31
N ALA A 48 -4.59 7.28 -14.06
CA ALA A 48 -4.56 7.35 -15.51
C ALA A 48 -3.41 8.23 -16.00
N ARG A 49 -3.25 9.45 -15.45
CA ARG A 49 -2.12 10.34 -15.81
C ARG A 49 -0.75 9.71 -15.54
N LEU A 50 -0.59 8.98 -14.44
CA LEU A 50 0.66 8.28 -14.11
C LEU A 50 0.94 7.15 -15.10
N PHE A 51 -0.08 6.40 -15.47
CA PHE A 51 0.03 5.32 -16.43
C PHE A 51 0.34 5.84 -17.82
N ASP A 52 -0.41 6.81 -18.32
CA ASP A 52 -0.25 7.36 -19.67
C ASP A 52 1.11 8.01 -19.88
N ARG A 53 1.60 8.75 -18.88
CA ARG A 53 2.87 9.51 -19.01
C ARG A 53 4.11 8.68 -18.73
N HIS A 54 4.01 7.69 -17.84
CA HIS A 54 5.19 7.02 -17.27
C HIS A 54 5.09 5.50 -17.23
N GLY A 55 3.95 4.92 -17.62
CA GLY A 55 3.65 3.50 -17.44
C GLY A 55 3.63 3.08 -15.97
N ILE A 56 3.44 4.03 -15.05
CA ILE A 56 3.36 3.76 -13.61
C ILE A 56 1.92 3.39 -13.27
N ARG A 57 1.74 2.22 -12.65
CA ARG A 57 0.42 1.72 -12.21
C ARG A 57 0.08 2.29 -10.84
N ALA A 58 -1.16 2.14 -10.38
CA ALA A 58 -1.59 2.58 -9.05
C ALA A 58 -2.23 1.44 -8.25
N SER A 59 -2.10 1.50 -6.93
CA SER A 59 -2.92 0.78 -5.94
C SER A 59 -3.72 1.82 -5.18
N LEU A 60 -5.04 1.88 -5.37
CA LEU A 60 -5.87 2.86 -4.67
C LEU A 60 -6.11 2.42 -3.23
N PHE A 61 -6.02 3.36 -2.29
CA PHE A 61 -6.30 3.13 -0.88
C PHE A 61 -7.18 4.25 -0.33
N TYR A 62 -8.36 3.91 0.17
CA TYR A 62 -9.24 4.91 0.78
C TYR A 62 -8.73 5.28 2.18
N LEU A 63 -8.52 6.57 2.39
CA LEU A 63 -8.19 7.16 3.68
C LEU A 63 -9.49 7.38 4.46
N GLY A 64 -9.98 6.30 5.06
CA GLY A 64 -11.08 6.35 6.03
C GLY A 64 -10.60 6.60 7.46
N GLU A 65 -11.54 6.90 8.35
CA GLU A 65 -11.27 6.96 9.79
C GLU A 65 -10.98 5.54 10.34
N TYR A 66 -10.16 5.42 11.39
CA TYR A 66 -10.05 4.17 12.17
C TYR A 66 -11.33 3.99 12.97
N VAL A 67 -12.20 3.07 12.56
CA VAL A 67 -13.58 3.05 13.02
C VAL A 67 -14.06 1.69 13.51
N VAL A 68 -14.83 1.74 14.59
CA VAL A 68 -15.64 0.61 15.08
C VAL A 68 -17.12 0.79 14.77
N GLU A 69 -17.52 1.97 14.30
CA GLU A 69 -18.92 2.24 13.96
C GLU A 69 -19.26 1.64 12.60
N ARG A 70 -20.33 0.84 12.55
CA ARG A 70 -20.81 0.16 11.34
C ARG A 70 -21.05 1.10 10.16
N SER A 71 -21.56 2.30 10.42
CA SER A 71 -21.83 3.32 9.40
C SER A 71 -20.54 3.72 8.66
N ALA A 72 -19.47 3.97 9.41
CA ALA A 72 -18.17 4.34 8.85
C ALA A 72 -17.45 3.15 8.19
N ILE A 73 -17.61 1.93 8.73
CA ILE A 73 -17.14 0.71 8.05
C ILE A 73 -17.81 0.57 6.68
N GLU A 74 -19.14 0.79 6.59
CA GLU A 74 -19.86 0.70 5.31
C GLU A 74 -19.42 1.78 4.32
N ILE A 75 -19.05 2.98 4.80
CA ILE A 75 -18.44 4.02 3.95
C ILE A 75 -17.10 3.53 3.39
N ASN A 76 -16.21 3.00 4.23
CA ASN A 76 -14.90 2.48 3.79
C ASN A 76 -15.06 1.39 2.72
N VAL A 77 -15.99 0.47 2.92
CA VAL A 77 -16.28 -0.58 1.95
C VAL A 77 -16.87 -0.01 0.66
N SER A 78 -17.79 0.95 0.77
CA SER A 78 -18.41 1.61 -0.39
C SER A 78 -17.39 2.37 -1.24
N GLU A 79 -16.45 3.07 -0.62
CA GLU A 79 -15.37 3.78 -1.31
C GLU A 79 -14.37 2.82 -1.98
N ALA A 80 -14.07 1.68 -1.35
CA ALA A 80 -13.27 0.63 -1.99
C ALA A 80 -13.99 0.03 -3.22
N LEU A 81 -15.31 -0.20 -3.13
CA LEU A 81 -16.11 -0.66 -4.26
C LEU A 81 -16.17 0.38 -5.39
N ALA A 82 -16.35 1.66 -5.05
CA ALA A 82 -16.37 2.76 -6.02
C ALA A 82 -15.01 2.89 -6.72
N ALA A 83 -13.89 2.78 -6.01
CA ALA A 83 -12.56 2.77 -6.59
C ALA A 83 -12.34 1.60 -7.55
N ILE A 84 -12.82 0.40 -7.21
CA ILE A 84 -12.77 -0.76 -8.11
C ILE A 84 -13.50 -0.47 -9.43
N ASP A 85 -14.74 0.03 -9.34
CA ASP A 85 -15.57 0.25 -10.52
C ASP A 85 -15.03 1.41 -11.38
N ALA A 86 -14.50 2.46 -10.76
CA ALA A 86 -13.88 3.58 -11.46
C ALA A 86 -12.58 3.17 -12.16
N LEU A 87 -11.71 2.36 -11.53
CA LEU A 87 -10.51 1.82 -12.16
C LEU A 87 -10.84 0.95 -13.37
N ALA A 88 -11.82 0.06 -13.22
CA ALA A 88 -12.27 -0.81 -14.31
C ALA A 88 -12.85 0.00 -15.47
N SER A 89 -13.69 0.99 -15.18
CA SER A 89 -14.30 1.87 -16.20
C SER A 89 -13.26 2.70 -16.96
N ALA A 90 -12.15 3.05 -16.31
CA ALA A 90 -11.02 3.74 -16.93
C ALA A 90 -10.07 2.81 -17.71
N GLY A 91 -10.31 1.50 -17.74
CA GLY A 91 -9.45 0.53 -18.41
C GLY A 91 -8.07 0.33 -17.74
N LEU A 92 -7.98 0.66 -16.45
CA LEU A 92 -6.78 0.50 -15.62
C LEU A 92 -6.79 -0.86 -14.91
N ASP A 93 -5.66 -1.19 -14.26
CA ASP A 93 -5.62 -2.31 -13.32
C ASP A 93 -6.60 -2.06 -12.16
N VAL A 94 -7.44 -3.06 -11.82
CA VAL A 94 -8.22 -3.01 -10.58
C VAL A 94 -7.32 -3.44 -9.42
N HIS A 95 -6.56 -2.49 -8.88
CA HIS A 95 -5.72 -2.74 -7.71
C HIS A 95 -6.12 -1.83 -6.56
N VAL A 96 -6.66 -2.40 -5.50
CA VAL A 96 -7.07 -1.67 -4.29
C VAL A 96 -6.45 -2.28 -3.05
N SER A 97 -5.95 -1.43 -2.15
CA SER A 97 -5.49 -1.82 -0.82
C SER A 97 -6.58 -1.56 0.20
N ILE A 98 -6.74 -2.48 1.15
CA ILE A 98 -7.68 -2.35 2.27
C ILE A 98 -7.02 -2.80 3.57
N ASP A 99 -7.24 -2.04 4.63
CA ASP A 99 -6.89 -2.43 5.99
C ASP A 99 -8.05 -3.30 6.55
N PRO A 100 -7.79 -4.53 7.02
CA PRO A 100 -8.80 -5.38 7.64
C PRO A 100 -9.58 -4.69 8.76
N THR A 101 -8.92 -3.90 9.60
CA THR A 101 -9.62 -3.17 10.68
C THR A 101 -10.65 -2.17 10.13
N ALA A 102 -10.33 -1.49 9.03
CA ALA A 102 -11.19 -0.49 8.40
C ALA A 102 -12.47 -1.08 7.77
N ILE A 103 -12.49 -2.39 7.52
CA ILE A 103 -13.63 -3.11 6.94
C ILE A 103 -14.39 -3.97 7.95
N GLY A 104 -14.10 -3.81 9.25
CA GLY A 104 -14.94 -4.36 10.33
C GLY A 104 -14.36 -5.55 11.10
N PHE A 105 -13.07 -5.85 10.95
CA PHE A 105 -12.44 -6.91 11.76
C PHE A 105 -12.36 -6.58 13.26
N MET A 106 -12.42 -5.30 13.63
CA MET A 106 -12.51 -4.92 15.06
C MET A 106 -13.90 -5.14 15.65
N GLU A 107 -14.92 -5.33 14.81
CA GLU A 107 -16.27 -5.66 15.25
C GLU A 107 -16.46 -7.17 15.38
N SER A 108 -16.16 -7.94 14.33
CA SER A 108 -16.08 -9.40 14.37
C SER A 108 -15.36 -9.95 13.14
N ASP A 109 -14.77 -11.14 13.27
CA ASP A 109 -14.18 -11.87 12.14
C ASP A 109 -15.18 -12.09 11.00
N ALA A 110 -16.40 -12.50 11.36
CA ALA A 110 -17.44 -12.81 10.38
C ALA A 110 -17.85 -11.56 9.58
N TYR A 111 -17.98 -10.41 10.23
CA TYR A 111 -18.36 -9.16 9.56
C TYR A 111 -17.24 -8.64 8.65
N GLY A 112 -16.00 -8.58 9.17
CA GLY A 112 -14.84 -8.20 8.38
C GLY A 112 -14.62 -9.11 7.17
N ALA A 113 -14.70 -10.43 7.35
CA ALA A 113 -14.56 -11.39 6.26
C ALA A 113 -15.68 -11.28 5.20
N ALA A 114 -16.92 -10.99 5.63
CA ALA A 114 -18.03 -10.75 4.71
C ALA A 114 -17.79 -9.51 3.83
N ASN A 115 -17.29 -8.42 4.42
CA ASN A 115 -16.95 -7.20 3.70
C ASN A 115 -15.75 -7.40 2.75
N ALA A 116 -14.68 -8.07 3.20
CA ALA A 116 -13.54 -8.41 2.35
C ALA A 116 -13.97 -9.25 1.14
N ARG A 117 -14.83 -10.25 1.36
CA ARG A 117 -15.41 -11.07 0.28
C ARG A 117 -16.26 -10.24 -0.67
N ARG A 118 -17.03 -9.27 -0.17
CA ARG A 118 -17.83 -8.34 -0.98
C ARG A 118 -16.94 -7.52 -1.92
N ILE A 119 -15.84 -6.96 -1.40
CA ILE A 119 -14.86 -6.18 -2.15
C ILE A 119 -14.14 -7.06 -3.19
N ALA A 120 -13.61 -8.20 -2.77
CA ALA A 120 -12.88 -9.11 -3.66
C ALA A 120 -13.75 -9.69 -4.78
N ARG A 121 -15.03 -10.00 -4.49
CA ARG A 121 -16.01 -10.39 -5.53
C ARG A 121 -16.31 -9.27 -6.51
N ARG A 122 -16.31 -8.00 -6.06
CA ARG A 122 -16.48 -6.86 -6.99
C ARG A 122 -15.28 -6.76 -7.93
N ALA A 123 -14.06 -6.87 -7.42
CA ALA A 123 -12.85 -6.87 -8.26
C ALA A 123 -12.84 -8.04 -9.27
N ALA A 124 -13.31 -9.22 -8.85
CA ALA A 124 -13.38 -10.41 -9.70
C ALA A 124 -14.38 -10.32 -10.87
N ARG A 125 -15.34 -9.40 -10.83
CA ARG A 125 -16.32 -9.21 -11.93
C ARG A 125 -15.72 -8.54 -13.16
N HIS A 126 -14.61 -7.84 -12.97
CA HIS A 126 -13.95 -7.10 -14.03
C HIS A 126 -12.83 -7.95 -14.62
N ALA A 127 -12.70 -7.93 -15.96
CA ALA A 127 -11.54 -8.53 -16.61
C ALA A 127 -10.30 -7.67 -16.37
N ALA A 128 -9.14 -8.30 -16.16
CA ALA A 128 -7.89 -7.56 -16.12
C ALA A 128 -7.56 -7.05 -17.53
N ARG A 129 -7.04 -5.81 -17.63
CA ARG A 129 -6.49 -5.31 -18.90
C ARG A 129 -5.35 -6.20 -19.40
N PRO A 130 -5.02 -6.20 -20.70
CA PRO A 130 -3.86 -6.92 -21.22
C PRO A 130 -2.57 -6.56 -20.47
N GLY A 131 -1.91 -7.58 -19.91
CA GLY A 131 -0.71 -7.41 -19.08
C GLY A 131 -0.96 -6.72 -17.73
N GLY A 132 -2.23 -6.57 -17.33
CA GLY A 132 -2.65 -6.06 -16.02
C GLY A 132 -3.05 -7.15 -15.05
N ARG A 133 -3.36 -6.73 -13.83
CA ARG A 133 -3.81 -7.61 -12.75
C ARG A 133 -4.91 -6.94 -11.96
N ASN A 134 -5.95 -7.70 -11.64
CA ASN A 134 -6.95 -7.31 -10.68
C ASN A 134 -6.57 -7.95 -9.34
N LEU A 135 -6.40 -7.14 -8.30
CA LEU A 135 -5.95 -7.58 -6.98
C LEU A 135 -6.57 -6.69 -5.88
N VAL A 136 -7.11 -7.32 -4.85
CA VAL A 136 -7.44 -6.69 -3.58
C VAL A 136 -6.35 -7.05 -2.60
N MET A 137 -5.52 -6.07 -2.26
CA MET A 137 -4.43 -6.23 -1.31
C MET A 137 -4.94 -6.05 0.12
N LEU A 138 -4.80 -7.10 0.93
CA LEU A 138 -4.97 -7.03 2.37
C LEU A 138 -3.70 -6.43 2.98
N ASP A 139 -3.79 -5.18 3.39
CA ASP A 139 -2.68 -4.48 4.04
C ASP A 139 -2.46 -5.08 5.44
N MET A 140 -1.19 -5.15 5.86
CA MET A 140 -0.81 -5.79 7.11
C MET A 140 -0.53 -4.74 8.18
N GLU A 141 -1.36 -4.78 9.21
CA GLU A 141 -1.34 -3.85 10.33
C GLU A 141 -0.44 -4.38 11.47
N ASP A 142 -0.89 -4.29 12.72
CA ASP A 142 -0.15 -4.75 13.90
C ASP A 142 -0.41 -6.23 14.24
N LEU A 143 0.28 -6.72 15.29
CA LEU A 143 0.23 -8.12 15.71
C LEU A 143 -1.18 -8.60 16.11
N SER A 144 -2.07 -7.71 16.54
CA SER A 144 -3.41 -8.09 17.00
C SER A 144 -4.30 -8.61 15.88
N ILE A 145 -4.00 -8.25 14.62
CA ILE A 145 -4.76 -8.68 13.45
C ILE A 145 -3.96 -9.60 12.51
N LEU A 146 -2.65 -9.73 12.68
CA LEU A 146 -1.75 -10.44 11.76
C LEU A 146 -2.26 -11.84 11.38
N ASP A 147 -2.51 -12.70 12.37
CA ASP A 147 -2.96 -14.07 12.09
C ASP A 147 -4.36 -14.11 11.44
N ARG A 148 -5.24 -13.19 11.84
CA ARG A 148 -6.60 -13.04 11.28
C ARG A 148 -6.54 -12.60 9.82
N THR A 149 -5.60 -11.72 9.47
CA THR A 149 -5.35 -11.29 8.08
C THR A 149 -4.78 -12.40 7.22
N CYS A 150 -3.81 -13.18 7.73
CA CYS A 150 -3.27 -14.33 7.01
C CYS A 150 -4.34 -15.41 6.76
N GLU A 151 -5.20 -15.67 7.75
CA GLU A 151 -6.32 -16.61 7.59
C GLU A 151 -7.36 -16.10 6.60
N LEU A 152 -7.70 -14.80 6.65
CA LEU A 152 -8.59 -14.18 5.67
C LEU A 152 -8.06 -14.35 4.24
N HIS A 153 -6.78 -14.08 4.01
CA HIS A 153 -6.14 -14.28 2.71
C HIS A 153 -6.30 -15.72 2.22
N ARG A 154 -6.01 -16.70 3.09
CA ARG A 154 -6.17 -18.12 2.78
C ARG A 154 -7.60 -18.49 2.37
N LEU A 155 -8.59 -18.01 3.12
CA LEU A 155 -10.01 -18.26 2.85
C LEU A 155 -10.45 -17.66 1.51
N LEU A 156 -10.06 -16.42 1.22
CA LEU A 156 -10.45 -15.74 -0.02
C LEU A 156 -9.71 -16.31 -1.24
N CYS A 157 -8.46 -16.74 -1.09
CA CYS A 157 -7.75 -17.51 -2.13
C CYS A 157 -8.44 -18.85 -2.42
N ALA A 158 -8.90 -19.56 -1.39
CA ALA A 158 -9.64 -20.82 -1.57
C ALA A 158 -10.98 -20.60 -2.31
N ASP A 159 -11.59 -19.43 -2.17
CA ASP A 159 -12.78 -19.00 -2.93
C ASP A 159 -12.46 -18.58 -4.39
N GLY A 160 -11.19 -18.65 -4.81
CA GLY A 160 -10.74 -18.23 -6.15
C GLY A 160 -10.78 -16.72 -6.38
N LEU A 161 -10.80 -15.92 -5.30
CA LEU A 161 -10.91 -14.46 -5.39
C LEU A 161 -9.52 -13.82 -5.60
N PRO A 162 -9.46 -12.67 -6.31
CA PRO A 162 -8.21 -12.00 -6.65
C PRO A 162 -7.67 -11.22 -5.44
N VAL A 163 -7.18 -11.93 -4.43
CA VAL A 163 -6.65 -11.32 -3.20
C VAL A 163 -5.15 -11.51 -3.08
N ALA A 164 -4.52 -10.54 -2.44
CA ALA A 164 -3.12 -10.53 -2.08
C ALA A 164 -2.98 -10.18 -0.59
N VAL A 165 -1.81 -10.45 -0.01
CA VAL A 165 -1.52 -10.11 1.38
C VAL A 165 -0.20 -9.36 1.50
N THR A 166 -0.13 -8.39 2.40
CA THR A 166 1.12 -7.74 2.75
C THR A 166 1.83 -8.54 3.86
N LEU A 167 3.13 -8.75 3.75
CA LEU A 167 3.97 -9.32 4.80
C LEU A 167 5.15 -8.40 5.12
N GLN A 168 5.66 -8.50 6.34
CA GLN A 168 6.60 -7.54 6.92
C GLN A 168 7.97 -8.22 7.15
N GLY A 169 8.98 -7.87 6.36
CA GLY A 169 10.32 -8.47 6.42
C GLY A 169 11.05 -8.30 7.76
N ARG A 170 10.61 -7.36 8.62
CA ARG A 170 11.12 -7.23 10.00
C ARG A 170 10.68 -8.36 10.93
N ARG A 171 9.59 -9.07 10.64
CA ARG A 171 9.04 -10.09 11.54
C ARG A 171 9.82 -11.39 11.41
N LEU A 172 10.16 -12.01 12.53
CA LEU A 172 10.88 -13.29 12.56
C LEU A 172 10.13 -14.40 11.81
N ARG A 173 8.79 -14.40 11.91
CA ARG A 173 7.91 -15.42 11.30
C ARG A 173 7.68 -15.28 9.80
N THR A 174 7.99 -14.13 9.19
CA THR A 174 7.62 -13.84 7.79
C THR A 174 8.17 -14.87 6.81
N TYR A 175 9.38 -15.39 7.06
CA TYR A 175 9.95 -16.42 6.20
C TYR A 175 9.09 -17.69 6.21
N ASP A 176 8.67 -18.15 7.39
CA ASP A 176 7.84 -19.34 7.56
C ASP A 176 6.45 -19.15 6.97
N ASP A 177 5.82 -17.99 7.19
CA ASP A 177 4.52 -17.64 6.60
C ASP A 177 4.60 -17.67 5.05
N LEU A 178 5.72 -17.20 4.46
CA LEU A 178 5.95 -17.23 3.01
C LEU A 178 6.14 -18.63 2.43
N THR A 179 6.72 -19.58 3.18
CA THR A 179 7.05 -20.92 2.63
C THR A 179 5.85 -21.63 2.00
N ARG A 180 4.64 -21.39 2.55
CA ARG A 180 3.39 -21.96 2.03
C ARG A 180 2.81 -21.13 0.88
N LEU A 181 2.97 -19.82 0.91
CA LEU A 181 2.39 -18.89 -0.07
C LEU A 181 3.12 -18.92 -1.40
N VAL A 182 4.45 -19.06 -1.39
CA VAL A 182 5.23 -19.10 -2.64
C VAL A 182 4.93 -20.31 -3.50
N ARG A 183 4.23 -21.33 -2.99
CA ARG A 183 3.83 -22.51 -3.77
C ARG A 183 2.43 -22.40 -4.36
N GLN A 184 1.87 -21.21 -4.39
CA GLN A 184 0.50 -20.94 -4.83
C GLN A 184 0.48 -19.79 -5.84
N PRO A 185 -0.50 -19.78 -6.77
CA PRO A 185 -0.69 -18.68 -7.72
C PRO A 185 -1.34 -17.47 -7.04
N THR A 186 -0.68 -16.92 -6.02
CA THR A 186 -1.12 -15.75 -5.25
C THR A 186 -0.09 -14.64 -5.32
N ALA A 187 -0.47 -13.44 -4.87
CA ALA A 187 0.42 -12.30 -4.80
C ALA A 187 0.71 -11.94 -3.34
N VAL A 188 1.95 -11.53 -3.07
CA VAL A 188 2.35 -11.01 -1.76
C VAL A 188 3.11 -9.71 -1.93
N ARG A 189 2.72 -8.70 -1.15
CA ARG A 189 3.50 -7.49 -0.98
C ARG A 189 4.45 -7.65 0.19
N LEU A 190 5.75 -7.64 -0.07
CA LEU A 190 6.75 -7.59 0.99
C LEU A 190 7.13 -6.14 1.28
N VAL A 191 6.96 -5.72 2.53
CA VAL A 191 7.39 -4.41 3.04
C VAL A 191 8.42 -4.60 4.16
N LYS A 192 9.18 -3.55 4.50
CA LYS A 192 10.06 -3.60 5.69
C LYS A 192 9.26 -3.73 6.99
N GLY A 193 8.09 -3.08 7.07
CA GLY A 193 7.18 -3.08 8.22
C GLY A 193 7.28 -1.80 9.04
N ALA A 194 6.14 -1.11 9.21
CA ALA A 194 6.08 0.24 9.79
C ALA A 194 6.12 0.26 11.33
N PHE A 195 5.66 -0.80 11.99
CA PHE A 195 5.45 -0.83 13.45
C PHE A 195 6.45 -1.76 14.14
N PRO A 196 7.41 -1.21 14.93
CA PRO A 196 8.32 -2.02 15.72
C PRO A 196 7.60 -2.72 16.86
N GLU A 197 7.94 -3.98 17.09
CA GLU A 197 7.44 -4.78 18.20
C GLU A 197 8.57 -5.26 19.10
N SER A 198 8.24 -6.08 20.09
CA SER A 198 9.22 -6.72 20.94
C SER A 198 10.19 -7.62 20.16
N ALA A 199 11.32 -7.89 20.78
CA ALA A 199 12.34 -8.78 20.27
C ALA A 199 11.92 -10.23 20.00
N SER A 200 10.82 -10.68 20.59
CA SER A 200 10.26 -12.01 20.33
C SER A 200 9.53 -12.07 18.99
N HIS A 201 9.24 -10.92 18.37
CA HIS A 201 8.50 -10.81 17.11
C HIS A 201 9.35 -10.20 15.99
N ASP A 202 10.32 -9.33 16.33
CA ASP A 202 11.12 -8.57 15.39
C ASP A 202 12.59 -8.96 15.33
N HIS A 203 13.15 -8.94 14.12
CA HIS A 203 14.59 -8.80 13.93
C HIS A 203 15.09 -7.51 14.59
N ARG A 204 16.18 -7.60 15.36
CA ARG A 204 16.76 -6.46 16.08
C ARG A 204 17.83 -5.75 15.24
N GLY A 205 17.65 -4.45 15.06
CA GLY A 205 18.61 -3.59 14.33
C GLY A 205 18.40 -3.62 12.82
N SER A 206 18.84 -2.54 12.16
CA SER A 206 18.63 -2.33 10.71
C SER A 206 19.16 -3.47 9.87
N GLU A 207 20.37 -3.95 10.15
CA GLU A 207 20.98 -5.03 9.38
C GLU A 207 20.22 -6.36 9.48
N ALA A 208 19.73 -6.72 10.67
CA ALA A 208 18.96 -7.95 10.83
C ALA A 208 17.61 -7.86 10.14
N ILE A 209 16.97 -6.68 10.18
CA ILE A 209 15.72 -6.42 9.44
C ILE A 209 15.96 -6.49 7.93
N ASP A 210 17.05 -5.90 7.44
CA ASP A 210 17.39 -5.97 6.02
C ASP A 210 17.65 -7.41 5.60
N ARG A 211 18.39 -8.19 6.41
CA ARG A 211 18.57 -9.63 6.17
C ARG A 211 17.25 -10.41 6.15
N GLY A 212 16.33 -10.12 7.08
CA GLY A 212 15.00 -10.73 7.11
C GLY A 212 14.21 -10.44 5.82
N TYR A 213 14.21 -9.17 5.40
CA TYR A 213 13.60 -8.75 4.14
C TYR A 213 14.26 -9.43 2.93
N ASP A 214 15.59 -9.50 2.88
CA ASP A 214 16.32 -10.13 1.76
C ASP A 214 16.03 -11.63 1.66
N ASN A 215 15.98 -12.33 2.79
CA ASN A 215 15.69 -13.76 2.82
C ASN A 215 14.27 -14.03 2.31
N ALA A 216 13.30 -13.24 2.76
CA ALA A 216 11.92 -13.28 2.26
C ALA A 216 11.85 -12.98 0.75
N ALA A 217 12.55 -11.94 0.27
CA ALA A 217 12.55 -11.57 -1.13
C ALA A 217 13.18 -12.65 -2.03
N ARG A 218 14.26 -13.31 -1.57
CA ARG A 218 14.87 -14.45 -2.26
C ARG A 218 13.92 -15.65 -2.34
N LEU A 219 13.16 -15.93 -1.28
CA LEU A 219 12.17 -17.00 -1.27
C LEU A 219 11.02 -16.69 -2.26
N MET A 220 10.56 -15.44 -2.30
CA MET A 220 9.55 -14.96 -3.26
C MET A 220 10.02 -15.03 -4.72
N LEU A 221 11.33 -14.95 -4.96
CA LEU A 221 11.96 -15.11 -6.29
C LEU A 221 12.55 -16.51 -6.50
N SER A 222 12.16 -17.50 -5.70
CA SER A 222 12.60 -18.88 -5.88
C SER A 222 12.03 -19.49 -7.16
N ARG A 223 12.61 -20.61 -7.60
CA ARG A 223 12.06 -21.38 -8.70
C ARG A 223 10.66 -21.91 -8.38
N ASP A 224 10.45 -22.42 -7.16
CA ASP A 224 9.13 -22.88 -6.68
C ASP A 224 8.09 -21.76 -6.84
N ALA A 225 8.43 -20.52 -6.47
CA ALA A 225 7.58 -19.35 -6.64
C ALA A 225 7.21 -19.11 -8.11
N ARG A 226 8.21 -19.12 -8.99
CA ARG A 226 8.00 -18.87 -10.42
C ARG A 226 7.12 -19.94 -11.05
N ASP A 227 7.44 -21.20 -10.78
CA ASP A 227 6.77 -22.37 -11.38
C ASP A 227 5.33 -22.49 -10.86
N ALA A 228 5.04 -22.02 -9.64
CA ALA A 228 3.69 -21.96 -9.07
C ALA A 228 2.83 -20.76 -9.55
N GLY A 229 3.40 -19.84 -10.33
CA GLY A 229 2.71 -18.62 -10.75
C GLY A 229 2.52 -17.58 -9.64
N PHE A 230 3.34 -17.64 -8.59
CA PHE A 230 3.36 -16.65 -7.53
C PHE A 230 3.79 -15.27 -8.08
N TYR A 231 3.20 -14.20 -7.55
CA TYR A 231 3.47 -12.83 -7.98
C TYR A 231 4.09 -11.97 -6.87
N PRO A 232 5.42 -11.74 -6.89
CA PRO A 232 6.09 -10.90 -5.90
C PRO A 232 5.82 -9.40 -6.13
N ILE A 233 5.45 -8.70 -5.06
CA ILE A 233 5.35 -7.25 -5.02
C ILE A 233 6.33 -6.75 -3.96
N PHE A 234 7.30 -5.91 -4.33
CA PHE A 234 8.33 -5.40 -3.42
C PHE A 234 8.05 -3.95 -3.04
N GLY A 235 7.44 -3.76 -1.86
CA GLY A 235 7.13 -2.47 -1.28
C GLY A 235 8.34 -1.82 -0.61
N THR A 236 9.17 -1.10 -1.39
CA THR A 236 10.39 -0.45 -0.87
C THR A 236 10.80 0.78 -1.66
N HIS A 237 11.31 1.80 -0.96
CA HIS A 237 11.97 2.98 -1.55
C HIS A 237 13.49 2.92 -1.49
N ASP A 238 14.04 1.83 -0.97
CA ASP A 238 15.47 1.59 -0.82
C ASP A 238 16.04 1.04 -2.14
N ASP A 239 16.91 1.82 -2.78
CA ASP A 239 17.55 1.49 -4.04
C ASP A 239 18.59 0.37 -3.92
N ARG A 240 19.21 0.20 -2.74
CA ARG A 240 20.11 -0.93 -2.46
C ARG A 240 19.33 -2.23 -2.39
N LEU A 241 18.19 -2.25 -1.68
CA LEU A 241 17.32 -3.43 -1.63
C LEU A 241 16.76 -3.74 -3.04
N ALA A 242 16.27 -2.73 -3.76
CA ALA A 242 15.76 -2.91 -5.11
C ALA A 242 16.82 -3.49 -6.08
N SER A 243 18.07 -3.00 -6.00
CA SER A 243 19.17 -3.54 -6.81
C SER A 243 19.45 -5.02 -6.52
N ARG A 244 19.42 -5.41 -5.25
CA ARG A 244 19.63 -6.82 -4.85
C ARG A 244 18.48 -7.73 -5.28
N ILE A 245 17.24 -7.23 -5.25
CA ILE A 245 16.07 -7.92 -5.79
C ILE A 245 16.24 -8.14 -7.29
N ILE A 246 16.62 -7.11 -8.04
CA ILE A 246 16.88 -7.18 -9.49
C ILE A 246 17.93 -8.24 -9.81
N GLU A 247 19.07 -8.23 -9.11
CA GLU A 247 20.13 -9.24 -9.30
C GLU A 247 19.66 -10.65 -8.94
N CYS A 248 18.82 -10.79 -7.91
CA CYS A 248 18.24 -12.08 -7.53
C CYS A 248 17.27 -12.59 -8.59
N ALA A 249 16.38 -11.73 -9.08
CA ALA A 249 15.40 -12.02 -10.12
C ALA A 249 16.09 -12.46 -11.41
N ALA A 250 17.10 -11.71 -11.86
CA ALA A 250 17.87 -12.03 -13.07
C ALA A 250 18.56 -13.41 -12.95
N ARG A 251 19.21 -13.70 -11.82
CA ARG A 251 19.83 -15.03 -11.57
C ARG A 251 18.81 -16.16 -11.51
N GLY A 252 17.62 -15.90 -10.98
CA GLY A 252 16.51 -16.85 -10.94
C GLY A 252 15.76 -17.00 -12.26
N GLY A 253 16.12 -16.23 -13.30
CA GLY A 253 15.42 -16.23 -14.59
C GLY A 253 14.00 -15.68 -14.51
N TRP A 254 13.76 -14.68 -13.66
CA TRP A 254 12.52 -13.92 -13.62
C TRP A 254 12.56 -12.78 -14.62
N ALA A 255 11.54 -12.67 -15.46
CA ALA A 255 11.34 -11.54 -16.34
C ALA A 255 10.81 -10.31 -15.56
N PRO A 256 11.12 -9.07 -15.98
CA PRO A 256 10.69 -7.84 -15.31
C PRO A 256 9.17 -7.70 -15.12
N GLU A 257 8.35 -8.39 -15.91
CA GLU A 257 6.89 -8.38 -15.83
C GLU A 257 6.32 -9.37 -14.81
N GLN A 258 7.14 -10.31 -14.33
CA GLN A 258 6.72 -11.36 -13.40
C GLN A 258 6.73 -10.92 -11.94
N PHE A 259 7.24 -9.73 -11.64
CA PHE A 259 7.18 -9.09 -10.33
C PHE A 259 7.03 -7.58 -10.49
N GLU A 260 6.75 -6.86 -9.41
CA GLU A 260 6.70 -5.39 -9.46
C GLU A 260 7.32 -4.76 -8.21
N PHE A 261 7.78 -3.52 -8.37
CA PHE A 261 8.13 -2.66 -7.26
C PHE A 261 6.94 -1.77 -6.91
N GLU A 262 6.63 -1.67 -5.63
CA GLU A 262 5.61 -0.76 -5.15
C GLU A 262 6.20 0.31 -4.24
N MET A 263 5.77 1.55 -4.44
CA MET A 263 6.24 2.71 -3.68
C MET A 263 5.07 3.61 -3.31
N LEU A 264 5.15 4.26 -2.16
CA LEU A 264 4.22 5.32 -1.81
C LEU A 264 4.17 6.42 -2.88
N TYR A 265 2.96 6.84 -3.24
CA TYR A 265 2.76 7.93 -4.19
C TYR A 265 3.54 9.15 -3.76
N GLY A 266 4.32 9.66 -4.72
CA GLY A 266 5.13 10.81 -4.49
C GLY A 266 6.43 10.59 -3.69
N VAL A 267 6.72 9.42 -3.14
CA VAL A 267 8.00 9.22 -2.45
C VAL A 267 9.04 8.67 -3.42
N ARG A 268 10.21 9.32 -3.53
CA ARG A 268 11.30 8.93 -4.45
C ARG A 268 10.83 8.79 -5.92
N THR A 269 10.13 9.80 -6.44
CA THR A 269 9.62 9.80 -7.82
C THR A 269 10.73 9.66 -8.87
N ASP A 270 11.93 10.16 -8.56
CA ASP A 270 13.16 9.93 -9.32
C ASP A 270 13.46 8.43 -9.51
N TRP A 271 13.30 7.66 -8.44
CA TRP A 271 13.57 6.23 -8.43
C TRP A 271 12.45 5.43 -9.10
N GLN A 272 11.19 5.80 -8.88
CA GLN A 272 10.03 5.24 -9.58
C GLN A 272 10.22 5.31 -11.11
N LEU A 273 10.59 6.49 -11.62
CA LEU A 273 10.84 6.71 -13.05
C LEU A 273 12.09 5.97 -13.54
N LYS A 274 13.13 5.84 -12.71
CA LYS A 274 14.33 5.07 -13.06
C LYS A 274 14.02 3.58 -13.23
N LEU A 275 13.28 2.96 -12.31
CA LEU A 275 12.87 1.56 -12.42
C LEU A 275 12.01 1.29 -13.65
N ARG A 276 11.05 2.18 -13.97
CA ARG A 276 10.28 2.10 -15.21
C ARG A 276 11.14 2.14 -16.46
N ARG A 277 12.12 3.05 -16.53
CA ARG A 277 13.09 3.12 -17.65
C ARG A 277 13.97 1.88 -17.77
N MET A 278 14.20 1.18 -16.66
CA MET A 278 14.91 -0.11 -16.64
C MET A 278 14.01 -1.29 -17.06
N GLY A 279 12.74 -1.06 -17.37
CA GLY A 279 11.79 -2.09 -17.83
C GLY A 279 10.96 -2.76 -16.74
N TYR A 280 11.19 -2.44 -15.45
CA TYR A 280 10.47 -3.07 -14.35
C TYR A 280 9.06 -2.51 -14.18
N GLN A 281 8.12 -3.35 -13.77
CA GLN A 281 6.80 -2.89 -13.35
C GLN A 281 6.90 -2.07 -12.07
N VAL A 282 6.28 -0.89 -12.08
CA VAL A 282 6.22 0.00 -10.92
C VAL A 282 4.77 0.36 -10.66
N ARG A 283 4.35 0.16 -9.41
CA ARG A 283 3.05 0.59 -8.88
C ARG A 283 3.26 1.62 -7.79
N VAL A 284 2.40 2.64 -7.75
CA VAL A 284 2.35 3.55 -6.62
C VAL A 284 1.17 3.25 -5.71
N TYR A 285 1.42 3.18 -4.41
CA TYR A 285 0.37 3.19 -3.40
C TYR A 285 -0.23 4.59 -3.35
N LEU A 286 -1.45 4.73 -3.86
CA LEU A 286 -2.13 5.99 -4.15
C LEU A 286 -3.30 6.18 -3.19
N PRO A 287 -3.07 6.81 -2.02
CA PRO A 287 -4.14 7.06 -1.08
C PRO A 287 -5.08 8.15 -1.61
N PHE A 288 -6.36 8.09 -1.29
CA PHE A 288 -7.37 9.08 -1.67
C PHE A 288 -8.42 9.25 -0.57
N GLY A 289 -9.16 10.35 -0.59
CA GLY A 289 -10.16 10.66 0.43
C GLY A 289 -9.86 11.93 1.21
N ASN A 290 -10.80 12.33 2.05
CA ASN A 290 -10.76 13.62 2.76
C ASN A 290 -9.93 13.59 4.05
N ASP A 291 -9.67 12.41 4.64
CA ASP A 291 -8.87 12.26 5.87
C ASP A 291 -7.36 12.13 5.61
N TRP A 292 -6.86 12.92 4.67
CA TRP A 292 -5.46 12.88 4.22
C TRP A 292 -4.44 13.44 5.21
N TRP A 293 -4.85 14.33 6.13
CA TRP A 293 -3.92 15.07 6.97
C TRP A 293 -3.04 14.17 7.86
N PRO A 294 -3.60 13.24 8.66
CA PRO A 294 -2.79 12.34 9.48
C PRO A 294 -1.80 11.51 8.65
N TYR A 295 -2.22 11.08 7.46
CA TYR A 295 -1.37 10.33 6.53
C TYR A 295 -0.20 11.18 6.03
N ALA A 296 -0.48 12.36 5.49
CA ALA A 296 0.54 13.20 4.85
C ALA A 296 1.57 13.73 5.86
N VAL A 297 1.14 14.08 7.08
CA VAL A 297 2.04 14.51 8.16
C VAL A 297 3.02 13.38 8.55
N ARG A 298 2.57 12.12 8.61
CA ARG A 298 3.46 10.97 8.85
C ARG A 298 4.53 10.86 7.75
N ARG A 299 4.16 11.03 6.49
CA ARG A 299 5.09 10.99 5.33
C ARG A 299 6.14 12.10 5.37
N VAL A 300 5.80 13.28 5.86
CA VAL A 300 6.77 14.35 6.07
C VAL A 300 7.73 14.01 7.21
N GLY A 301 7.22 13.48 8.32
CA GLY A 301 8.04 13.06 9.46
C GLY A 301 9.07 11.97 9.14
N GLU A 302 8.77 11.12 8.14
CA GLU A 302 9.66 10.06 7.66
C GLU A 302 10.81 10.56 6.79
N ASN A 303 10.69 11.75 6.17
CA ASN A 303 11.75 12.33 5.35
C ASN A 303 11.86 13.86 5.58
N PRO A 304 12.90 14.33 6.30
CA PRO A 304 13.09 15.74 6.63
C PRO A 304 13.11 16.68 5.41
N ARG A 305 13.46 16.19 4.21
CA ARG A 305 13.44 17.01 2.98
C ARG A 305 12.03 17.45 2.59
N ASN A 306 11.00 16.76 3.06
CA ASN A 306 9.60 17.10 2.84
C ASN A 306 9.08 18.18 3.81
N ALA A 307 9.88 18.62 4.81
CA ALA A 307 9.43 19.58 5.82
C ALA A 307 9.00 20.93 5.25
N TRP A 308 9.61 21.38 4.14
CA TRP A 308 9.19 22.59 3.44
C TRP A 308 7.75 22.50 2.90
N LEU A 309 7.26 21.32 2.53
CA LEU A 309 5.86 21.13 2.08
C LEU A 309 4.86 21.40 3.20
N LEU A 310 5.24 21.13 4.45
CA LEU A 310 4.44 21.46 5.62
C LEU A 310 4.36 22.98 5.79
N VAL A 311 5.50 23.68 5.70
CA VAL A 311 5.55 25.16 5.77
C VAL A 311 4.67 25.78 4.68
N ARG A 312 4.77 25.30 3.44
CA ARG A 312 3.93 25.76 2.33
C ARG A 312 2.45 25.49 2.56
N SER A 313 2.10 24.31 3.06
CA SER A 313 0.68 23.96 3.31
C SER A 313 0.07 24.73 4.48
N LEU A 314 0.88 25.15 5.44
CA LEU A 314 0.46 26.05 6.52
C LEU A 314 0.38 27.52 6.06
N ALA A 315 1.27 27.93 5.14
CA ALA A 315 1.26 29.26 4.53
C ALA A 315 0.08 29.45 3.56
N ASP A 316 -0.21 28.45 2.73
CA ASP A 316 -1.38 28.44 1.82
C ASP A 316 -2.72 28.31 2.61
N GLY A 317 -2.64 28.04 3.92
CA GLY A 317 -3.76 27.94 4.87
C GLY A 317 -4.04 29.22 5.67
N GLY A 318 -3.37 30.32 5.36
CA GLY A 318 -3.59 31.62 5.99
C GLY A 318 -3.11 32.74 5.09
N TYR A 319 -4.02 33.63 4.71
CA TYR A 319 -3.91 34.67 3.67
C TYR A 319 -4.14 34.15 2.26
N GLY A 320 -5.29 34.54 1.70
CA GLY A 320 -5.45 34.59 0.26
C GLY A 320 -4.50 35.62 -0.34
N ILE A 321 -4.18 35.40 -1.61
CA ILE A 321 -4.18 36.37 -2.72
C ILE A 321 -3.90 35.55 -3.99
N ASP A 322 -4.78 35.77 -4.98
CA ASP A 322 -4.72 35.54 -6.45
C ASP A 322 -4.07 34.28 -7.03
#